data_AF-A0A267DUJ6-F1
#
_entry.id   AF-A0A267DUJ6-F1
#
_cell.length_a   1.000
_cell.length_b   1.000
_cell.length_c   1.000
_cell.angle_alpha   90.00
_cell.angle_beta   90.00
_cell.angle_gamma   90.00
#
_symmetry.space_group_name_H-M   'P 1'
#
loop_
_entity.id
_entity.type
_entity.pdbx_description
1 polymer ?
#
loop_
_entity_poly.entity_id
_entity_poly.type
_entity_poly.pdbx_seq_one_letter_code
_entity_poly.pdbx_strand_id
1 'polypeptide(L)'
;HRCFVLIKIIINNQLKDSMIRIRILHGRRAYLIDCPPWFSVLQLKQRVHLAIRSFPETVTEMKLIFKAEVLQDVASLYACGVTDNDVLVLINVKEEERLRKVIQDRVRTLRVRAEK
;
A
#
# COMPACT_ATOMS: atom_id res chain seq x y z
N HIS A 1 28.46 -0.33 24.16
CA HIS A 1 28.15 0.04 22.76
C HIS A 1 28.33 -1.07 21.70
N ARG A 2 29.15 -2.12 21.91
CA ARG A 2 29.34 -3.19 20.90
C ARG A 2 28.22 -4.24 20.80
N CYS A 3 27.44 -4.47 21.87
CA CYS A 3 26.36 -5.46 21.85
C CYS A 3 25.12 -5.05 21.04
N PHE A 4 24.80 -3.76 20.97
CA PHE A 4 23.64 -3.27 20.20
C PHE A 4 23.80 -3.42 18.69
N VAL A 5 25.04 -3.31 18.18
CA VAL A 5 25.33 -3.48 16.75
C VAL A 5 25.16 -4.94 16.33
N LEU A 6 25.61 -5.87 17.16
CA LEU A 6 25.45 -7.31 16.94
C LEU A 6 23.98 -7.74 16.95
N ILE A 7 23.16 -7.23 17.87
CA ILE A 7 21.71 -7.52 17.89
C ILE A 7 21.03 -6.98 16.62
N LYS A 8 21.38 -5.76 16.18
CA LYS A 8 20.88 -5.21 14.90
C LYS A 8 21.26 -6.08 13.70
N ILE A 9 22.48 -6.60 13.66
CA ILE A 9 22.96 -7.45 12.56
C ILE A 9 22.26 -8.82 12.59
N ILE A 10 22.09 -9.42 13.76
CA ILE A 10 21.43 -10.74 13.91
C ILE A 10 19.95 -10.65 13.56
N ILE A 11 19.24 -9.61 14.02
CA ILE A 11 17.84 -9.36 13.62
C ILE A 11 17.75 -9.07 12.12
N ASN A 12 18.67 -8.28 11.55
CA ASN A 12 18.72 -8.05 10.10
C ASN A 12 18.98 -9.33 9.29
N ASN A 13 19.74 -10.28 9.82
CA ASN A 13 20.03 -11.54 9.12
C ASN A 13 18.90 -12.57 9.27
N GLN A 14 18.18 -12.59 10.39
CA GLN A 14 17.01 -13.46 10.59
C GLN A 14 15.77 -12.95 9.86
N LEU A 15 15.61 -11.63 9.76
CA LEU A 15 14.52 -11.06 8.97
C LEU A 15 14.68 -11.46 7.50
N LYS A 16 15.90 -11.51 6.94
CA LYS A 16 16.16 -11.75 5.49
C LYS A 16 15.45 -12.96 4.85
N ASP A 17 15.06 -13.96 5.63
CA ASP A 17 14.33 -15.15 5.15
C ASP A 17 12.83 -15.16 5.52
N SER A 18 12.36 -14.17 6.28
CA SER A 18 10.96 -14.02 6.66
C SER A 18 10.16 -13.41 5.50
N MET A 19 9.32 -14.20 4.86
CA MET A 19 8.31 -13.72 3.91
C MET A 19 7.02 -13.41 4.65
N ILE A 20 6.35 -12.32 4.27
CA ILE A 20 4.97 -12.02 4.65
C ILE A 20 4.07 -12.15 3.44
N ARG A 21 2.84 -12.62 3.67
CA ARG A 21 1.78 -12.73 2.67
C ARG A 21 0.81 -11.57 2.84
N ILE A 22 0.76 -10.69 1.85
CA ILE A 22 -0.11 -9.51 1.88
C ILE A 22 -1.27 -9.72 0.92
N ARG A 23 -2.47 -9.29 1.32
CA ARG A 23 -3.64 -9.25 0.45
C ARG A 23 -3.81 -7.85 -0.15
N ILE A 24 -3.69 -7.75 -1.46
CA ILE A 24 -3.87 -6.51 -2.22
C ILE A 24 -5.26 -6.50 -2.84
N LEU A 25 -6.09 -5.56 -2.42
CA LEU A 25 -7.41 -5.32 -3.01
C LEU A 25 -7.31 -4.30 -4.13
N HIS A 26 -7.83 -4.64 -5.30
CA HIS A 26 -7.95 -3.72 -6.42
C HIS A 26 -9.31 -3.90 -7.10
N GLY A 27 -10.13 -2.85 -7.05
CA GLY A 27 -11.53 -2.93 -7.49
C GLY A 27 -12.30 -4.04 -6.76
N ARG A 28 -12.75 -5.05 -7.50
CA ARG A 28 -13.47 -6.22 -6.95
C ARG A 28 -12.58 -7.46 -6.78
N ARG A 29 -11.27 -7.35 -7.03
CA ARG A 29 -10.33 -8.47 -7.01
C ARG A 29 -9.39 -8.36 -5.81
N ALA A 30 -8.98 -9.52 -5.31
CA ALA A 30 -7.96 -9.65 -4.28
C ALA A 30 -6.80 -10.47 -4.83
N TYR A 31 -5.58 -10.00 -4.57
CA TYR A 31 -4.34 -10.64 -4.97
C TYR A 31 -3.52 -10.97 -3.73
N LEU A 32 -2.95 -12.16 -3.66
CA LEU A 32 -2.04 -12.54 -2.58
C LEU A 32 -0.62 -12.37 -3.09
N ILE A 33 0.19 -11.60 -2.36
CA ILE A 33 1.57 -11.31 -2.71
C ILE A 33 2.46 -11.71 -1.55
N ASP A 34 3.33 -12.69 -1.80
CA ASP A 34 4.39 -13.06 -0.88
C ASP A 34 5.60 -12.15 -1.16
N CYS A 35 6.04 -11.42 -0.14
CA CYS A 35 7.18 -10.52 -0.21
C CYS A 35 7.88 -10.39 1.15
N PRO A 36 9.14 -9.95 1.17
CA PRO A 36 9.82 -9.68 2.42
C PRO A 36 9.35 -8.37 3.09
N PRO A 37 9.28 -8.29 4.43
CA PRO A 37 8.80 -7.11 5.16
C PRO A 37 9.71 -5.86 5.03
N TRP A 38 10.97 -6.01 4.62
CA TRP A 38 11.84 -4.85 4.32
C TRP A 38 11.70 -4.33 2.89
N PHE A 39 10.85 -4.93 2.04
CA PHE A 39 10.55 -4.33 0.74
C PHE A 39 10.09 -2.89 0.90
N SER A 40 10.55 -2.03 0.00
CA SER A 40 9.94 -0.72 -0.13
C SER A 40 8.55 -0.82 -0.74
N VAL A 41 7.72 0.17 -0.46
CA VAL A 41 6.39 0.29 -1.08
C VAL A 41 6.50 0.32 -2.61
N LEU A 42 7.54 0.96 -3.16
CA LEU A 42 7.81 0.95 -4.60
C LEU A 42 8.07 -0.47 -5.13
N GLN A 43 8.90 -1.25 -4.45
CA GLN A 43 9.19 -2.64 -4.83
C GLN A 43 7.93 -3.51 -4.75
N LEU A 44 7.07 -3.28 -3.75
CA LEU A 44 5.79 -3.96 -3.67
C LEU A 44 4.89 -3.59 -4.86
N LYS A 45 4.77 -2.30 -5.21
CA LYS A 45 3.99 -1.86 -6.38
C LYS A 45 4.48 -2.50 -7.67
N GLN A 46 5.78 -2.57 -7.89
CA GLN A 46 6.37 -3.25 -9.06
C GLN A 46 6.00 -4.73 -9.09
N ARG A 47 6.09 -5.43 -7.96
CA ARG A 47 5.73 -6.85 -7.85
C ARG A 47 4.23 -7.09 -8.09
N VAL A 48 3.38 -6.21 -7.56
CA VAL A 48 1.93 -6.22 -7.80
C VAL A 48 1.63 -5.98 -9.27
N HIS A 49 2.26 -4.98 -9.90
CA HIS A 49 2.09 -4.68 -11.32
C HIS A 49 2.46 -5.88 -12.21
N LEU A 50 3.56 -6.58 -11.89
CA LEU A 50 3.96 -7.80 -12.60
C LEU A 50 2.98 -8.97 -12.38
N ALA A 51 2.42 -9.10 -11.17
CA ALA A 51 1.45 -10.14 -10.84
C ALA A 51 0.09 -9.89 -11.52
N ILE A 52 -0.30 -8.63 -11.65
CA ILE A 52 -1.52 -8.22 -12.33
C ILE A 52 -1.19 -7.94 -13.81
N ARG A 53 -1.08 -9.01 -14.61
CA ARG A 53 -0.80 -8.98 -16.07
C ARG A 53 -1.67 -8.02 -16.90
N SER A 54 -2.75 -7.49 -16.33
CA SER A 54 -3.74 -6.64 -17.01
C SER A 54 -3.87 -5.26 -16.36
N PHE A 55 -2.87 -4.79 -15.62
CA PHE A 55 -2.88 -3.44 -15.06
C PHE A 55 -2.36 -2.46 -16.13
N PRO A 56 -3.23 -1.68 -16.82
CA PRO A 56 -2.79 -0.78 -17.89
C PRO A 56 -2.00 0.42 -17.36
N GLU A 57 -2.07 0.71 -16.06
CA GLU A 57 -1.43 1.86 -15.45
C GLU A 57 0.03 1.59 -15.09
N THR A 58 0.82 2.66 -15.17
CA THR A 58 2.23 2.63 -14.75
C THR A 58 2.35 2.51 -13.23
N VAL A 59 3.46 1.94 -12.76
CA VAL A 59 3.77 1.82 -11.31
C VAL A 59 3.68 3.17 -10.59
N THR A 60 4.04 4.27 -11.27
CA THR A 60 3.97 5.65 -10.74
C THR A 60 2.55 6.16 -10.54
N GLU A 61 1.58 5.63 -11.28
CA GLU A 61 0.16 5.98 -11.13
C GLU A 61 -0.53 5.15 -10.04
N MET A 62 0.17 4.22 -9.39
CA MET A 62 -0.38 3.38 -8.33
C MET A 62 -0.20 4.01 -6.95
N LYS A 63 -1.22 3.87 -6.10
CA LYS A 63 -1.16 4.20 -4.67
C LYS A 63 -1.60 3.00 -3.86
N LEU A 64 -0.82 2.68 -2.83
CA LEU A 64 -1.16 1.67 -1.84
C LEU A 64 -1.66 2.38 -0.59
N ILE A 65 -2.83 1.97 -0.12
CA ILE A 65 -3.47 2.50 1.08
C ILE A 65 -3.48 1.42 2.14
N PHE A 66 -3.03 1.78 3.34
CA PHE A 66 -3.07 0.94 4.53
C PHE A 66 -3.49 1.79 5.72
N LYS A 67 -4.41 1.30 6.57
CA LYS A 67 -4.91 2.02 7.75
C LYS A 67 -5.32 3.48 7.46
N ALA A 68 -6.00 3.69 6.33
CA ALA A 68 -6.44 5.00 5.82
C ALA A 68 -5.31 5.98 5.40
N GLU A 69 -4.06 5.52 5.33
CA GLU A 69 -2.91 6.32 4.89
C GLU A 69 -2.39 5.86 3.54
N VAL A 70 -1.95 6.80 2.70
CA VAL A 70 -1.24 6.50 1.46
C VAL A 70 0.22 6.22 1.79
N LEU A 71 0.67 5.00 1.48
CA LEU A 71 2.03 4.58 1.74
C LEU A 71 3.02 5.29 0.82
N GLN A 72 4.13 5.75 1.40
CA GLN A 72 5.22 6.43 0.70
C GLN A 72 6.16 5.43 0.03
N ASP A 73 6.55 5.68 -1.21
CA ASP A 73 7.35 4.76 -2.03
C ASP A 73 8.69 4.34 -1.41
N VAL A 74 9.32 5.26 -0.67
CA VAL A 74 10.61 5.05 -0.01
C VAL A 74 10.51 4.30 1.31
N ALA A 75 9.31 4.22 1.92
CA ALA A 75 9.12 3.53 3.18
C ALA A 75 9.13 2.01 2.97
N SER A 76 9.66 1.27 3.95
CA SER A 76 9.56 -0.19 3.96
C SER A 76 8.22 -0.64 4.52
N LEU A 77 7.76 -1.83 4.13
CA LEU A 77 6.50 -2.41 4.63
C LEU A 77 6.51 -2.53 6.16
N TYR A 78 7.64 -2.95 6.72
CA TYR A 78 7.86 -3.00 8.16
C TYR A 78 7.73 -1.60 8.83
N ALA A 79 8.32 -0.56 8.23
CA ALA A 79 8.21 0.80 8.75
C ALA A 79 6.78 1.34 8.66
N CYS A 80 6.01 0.89 7.67
CA CYS A 80 4.57 1.15 7.55
C CYS A 80 3.73 0.29 8.52
N GLY A 81 4.34 -0.60 9.29
CA GLY A 81 3.66 -1.50 10.22
C GLY A 81 2.80 -2.56 9.53
N VAL A 82 3.16 -2.94 8.29
CA VAL A 82 2.53 -4.01 7.52
C VAL A 82 3.10 -5.36 7.98
N THR A 83 2.21 -6.29 8.27
CA THR A 83 2.48 -7.61 8.82
C THR A 83 1.83 -8.71 7.98
N ASP A 84 2.00 -9.97 8.38
CA ASP A 84 1.46 -11.11 7.65
C ASP A 84 -0.08 -11.10 7.64
N ASN A 85 -0.67 -11.43 6.49
CA ASN A 85 -2.09 -11.41 6.18
C ASN A 85 -2.78 -10.03 6.21
N ASP A 86 -2.02 -8.95 6.30
CA ASP A 86 -2.60 -7.60 6.22
C ASP A 86 -3.22 -7.32 4.84
N VAL A 87 -4.18 -6.39 4.86
CA VAL A 87 -4.95 -6.00 3.68
C VAL A 87 -4.58 -4.57 3.26
N LEU A 88 -4.08 -4.43 2.05
CA LEU A 88 -3.74 -3.16 1.42
C LEU A 88 -4.70 -2.91 0.25
N VAL A 89 -5.08 -1.65 0.03
CA VAL A 89 -5.91 -1.26 -1.10
C VAL A 89 -5.04 -0.59 -2.15
N LEU A 90 -5.09 -1.10 -3.37
CA LEU A 90 -4.46 -0.53 -4.54
C LEU A 90 -5.48 0.29 -5.32
N ILE A 91 -5.21 1.58 -5.44
CA ILE A 91 -5.95 2.49 -6.31
C ILE A 91 -4.99 3.13 -7.31
N ASN A 92 -5.51 3.58 -8.45
CA ASN A 92 -4.74 4.45 -9.34
C ASN A 92 -5.02 5.95 -9.04
N VAL A 93 -4.13 6.84 -9.49
CA VAL A 93 -4.26 8.31 -9.29
C VAL A 93 -5.57 8.85 -9.90
N LYS A 94 -6.00 8.30 -11.05
CA LYS A 94 -7.22 8.73 -11.75
C LYS A 94 -8.50 8.37 -10.98
N GLU A 95 -8.51 7.21 -10.33
CA GLU A 95 -9.59 6.73 -9.46
C GLU A 95 -9.69 7.61 -8.22
N GLU A 96 -8.56 7.98 -7.62
CA GLU A 96 -8.54 8.91 -6.50
C GLU A 96 -9.14 10.27 -6.88
N GLU A 97 -8.74 10.85 -8.02
CA GLU A 97 -9.30 12.12 -8.51
C GLU A 97 -10.80 12.02 -8.75
N ARG A 98 -11.27 10.91 -9.33
CA ARG A 98 -12.71 10.65 -9.53
C ARG A 98 -13.46 10.58 -8.20
N LEU A 99 -12.94 9.83 -7.23
CA LEU A 99 -13.55 9.71 -5.91
C LEU A 99 -13.59 11.06 -5.18
N ARG A 100 -12.52 11.85 -5.27
CA ARG A 100 -12.46 13.21 -4.70
C ARG A 100 -13.55 14.11 -5.28
N LYS A 101 -13.74 14.11 -6.61
CA LYS A 101 -14.80 14.88 -7.28
C LYS A 101 -16.19 14.45 -6.79
N VAL A 102 -16.46 13.14 -6.76
CA VAL A 102 -17.74 12.61 -6.29
C VAL A 102 -18.03 13.03 -4.84
N ILE A 103 -17.03 12.96 -3.96
CA ILE A 103 -17.17 13.40 -2.56
C ILE A 103 -17.46 14.90 -2.50
N GLN A 104 -16.71 15.73 -3.25
CA GLN A 104 -16.92 17.18 -3.29
C GLN A 104 -18.33 17.56 -3.77
N ASP A 105 -18.81 16.91 -4.84
CA ASP A 105 -20.15 17.15 -5.38
C ASP A 105 -21.24 16.74 -4.39
N ARG A 106 -21.04 15.62 -3.68
CA ARG A 106 -21.97 15.14 -2.66
C ARG A 106 -22.02 16.09 -1.46
N VAL A 107 -20.87 16.55 -0.98
CA VAL A 107 -20.77 17.54 0.11
C VAL A 107 -21.47 18.84 -0.28
N ARG A 108 -21.25 19.32 -1.51
CA ARG A 108 -21.93 20.53 -2.02
C ARG A 108 -23.45 20.35 -2.04
N THR A 109 -23.93 19.21 -2.51
CA THR A 109 -25.38 18.90 -2.57
C THR A 109 -26.01 18.85 -1.18
N LEU A 110 -25.31 18.29 -0.18
CA LEU A 110 -25.80 18.22 1.20
C LEU A 110 -25.86 19.60 1.86
N ARG A 111 -24.88 20.48 1.63
CA ARG A 111 -24.90 21.86 2.14
C ARG A 111 -26.10 22.65 1.62
N VAL A 112 -26.35 22.59 0.31
CA VAL A 112 -27.52 23.27 -0.31
C VAL A 112 -28.85 22.76 0.26
N ARG A 113 -28.93 21.50 0.69
CA ARG A 113 -30.13 20.94 1.33
C ARG A 113 -30.29 21.32 2.80
N ALA A 114 -29.21 21.65 3.50
CA ALA A 114 -29.24 22.06 4.89
C ALA A 114 -29.55 23.57 5.06
N GLU A 115 -29.34 24.36 4.01
CA GLU A 115 -29.63 25.80 3.96
C GLU A 115 -31.04 26.14 3.43
N LYS A 116 -31.85 25.12 3.11
CA LYS A 116 -33.26 25.21 2.71
C LYS A 116 -34.16 24.66 3.80
#